data_AF-A0A7R7ZR70-F1
#
_entry.id   AF-A0A7R7ZR70-F1
#
_cell.length_a   1.000
_cell.length_b   1.000
_cell.length_c   1.000
_cell.angle_alpha   90.00
_cell.angle_beta   90.00
_cell.angle_gamma   90.00
#
_symmetry.space_group_name_H-M   'P 1'
#
loop_
_entity.id
_entity.type
_entity.pdbx_description
1 polymer ?
#
loop_
_entity_poly.entity_id
_entity_poly.type
_entity_poly.pdbx_seq_one_letter_code
_entity_poly.pdbx_strand_id
1 'polypeptide(L)'
;MDSATQQHLAKLLEWAKIQSINDLNAESVDYLKYELKGRIPITQFRVRDHEYFKWRKEHPDVVDVEYDAPNAHVIIKATTSVLYDGALNAFERWFDKWSKEINADGSRGHYYCKTLIDLHLLGKYEDSEKQADVGLWKVGHRYPSVVVEVGINETLREDGKRWFEGTCGKTKRVILLNITEEKRPDLSVKDQTWGLHAKQLRTIEHDALTKQIYDWHEKHKIPLVGERFVFDLASLRPGGRITDAVFKAPIPHLKWQAPGRQSMQKTITVVLCDDEEDYENPDNLTNDLSLTKLAYELDTVISMELPKERASKIAWDYIVKRELEK
;
A
#
# COMPACT_ATOMS: atom_id res chain seq x y z
N MET A 1 2.79 8.26 -13.61
CA MET A 1 1.97 7.15 -14.12
C MET A 1 2.26 6.96 -15.60
N ASP A 2 2.40 5.72 -16.08
CA ASP A 2 2.67 5.47 -17.49
C ASP A 2 1.42 5.59 -18.37
N SER A 3 1.66 5.77 -19.67
CA SER A 3 0.59 5.94 -20.67
C SER A 3 -0.24 4.68 -20.87
N ALA A 4 0.28 3.49 -20.56
CA ALA A 4 -0.43 2.23 -20.77
C ALA A 4 -1.54 2.03 -19.74
N THR A 5 -1.26 2.36 -18.48
CA THR A 5 -2.23 2.32 -17.37
C THR A 5 -3.40 3.27 -17.62
N GLN A 6 -3.12 4.50 -18.08
CA GLN A 6 -4.18 5.46 -18.40
C GLN A 6 -5.01 5.08 -19.64
N GLN A 7 -4.40 4.43 -20.64
CA GLN A 7 -5.14 3.86 -21.78
C GLN A 7 -6.03 2.70 -21.37
N HIS A 8 -5.55 1.84 -20.47
CA HIS A 8 -6.34 0.74 -19.93
C HIS A 8 -7.52 1.26 -19.11
N LEU A 9 -7.29 2.22 -18.20
CA LEU A 9 -8.33 2.89 -17.44
C LEU A 9 -9.41 3.48 -18.36
N ALA A 10 -9.03 4.20 -19.41
CA ALA A 10 -9.98 4.79 -20.35
C ALA A 10 -10.92 3.74 -20.97
N LYS A 11 -10.42 2.56 -21.32
CA LYS A 11 -11.23 1.45 -21.84
C LYS A 11 -12.18 0.89 -20.78
N LEU A 12 -11.71 0.71 -19.55
CA LEU A 12 -12.54 0.23 -18.44
C LEU A 12 -13.70 1.19 -18.17
N LEU A 13 -13.43 2.49 -18.13
CA LEU A 13 -14.46 3.53 -17.96
C LEU A 13 -15.48 3.51 -19.12
N GLU A 14 -15.02 3.35 -20.36
CA GLU A 14 -15.91 3.23 -21.53
C GLU A 14 -16.83 2.00 -21.42
N TRP A 15 -16.28 0.82 -21.09
CA TRP A 15 -17.05 -0.41 -20.95
C TRP A 15 -18.05 -0.35 -19.81
N ALA A 16 -17.67 0.24 -18.68
CA ALA A 16 -18.53 0.47 -17.53
C ALA A 16 -19.48 1.67 -17.72
N LYS A 17 -19.40 2.40 -18.85
CA LYS A 17 -20.18 3.61 -19.16
C LYS A 17 -20.03 4.73 -18.12
N ILE A 18 -18.85 4.83 -17.51
CA ILE A 18 -18.52 5.87 -16.53
C ILE A 18 -18.03 7.10 -17.29
N GLN A 19 -18.81 8.18 -17.29
CA GLN A 19 -18.49 9.42 -18.02
C GLN A 19 -18.29 10.61 -17.08
N SER A 20 -18.72 10.48 -15.83
CA SER A 20 -18.65 11.50 -14.80
C SER A 20 -18.52 10.87 -13.40
N ILE A 21 -18.28 11.71 -12.39
CA ILE A 21 -18.27 11.26 -11.00
C ILE A 21 -19.61 10.65 -10.57
N ASN A 22 -20.74 11.12 -11.12
CA ASN A 22 -22.06 10.60 -10.74
C ASN A 22 -22.30 9.15 -11.20
N ASP A 23 -21.48 8.66 -12.13
CA ASP A 23 -21.52 7.26 -12.57
C ASP A 23 -20.66 6.35 -11.67
N LEU A 24 -19.88 6.93 -10.76
CA LEU A 24 -19.10 6.19 -9.76
C LEU A 24 -19.99 5.82 -8.57
N ASN A 25 -20.49 4.59 -8.55
CA ASN A 25 -21.14 3.96 -7.40
C ASN A 25 -20.26 2.83 -6.83
N ALA A 26 -20.68 2.20 -5.73
CA ALA A 26 -19.91 1.15 -5.06
C ALA A 26 -19.52 -0.01 -6.00
N GLU A 27 -20.46 -0.50 -6.81
CA GLU A 27 -20.21 -1.59 -7.78
C GLU A 27 -19.17 -1.19 -8.83
N SER A 28 -19.27 0.02 -9.39
CA SER A 28 -18.33 0.52 -10.38
C SER A 28 -16.93 0.76 -9.80
N VAL A 29 -16.85 1.23 -8.54
CA VAL A 29 -15.58 1.45 -7.86
C VAL A 29 -14.94 0.11 -7.49
N ASP A 30 -15.71 -0.87 -7.02
CA ASP A 30 -15.22 -2.22 -6.76
C ASP A 30 -14.73 -2.90 -8.04
N TYR A 31 -15.45 -2.71 -9.16
CA TYR A 31 -15.00 -3.17 -10.48
C TYR A 31 -13.66 -2.53 -10.86
N LEU A 32 -13.52 -1.21 -10.75
CA LEU A 32 -12.27 -0.52 -11.05
C LEU A 32 -11.14 -0.96 -10.12
N LYS A 33 -11.41 -1.16 -8.82
CA LYS A 33 -10.42 -1.65 -7.85
C LYS A 33 -9.95 -3.06 -8.17
N TYR A 34 -10.82 -3.90 -8.73
CA TYR A 34 -10.50 -5.26 -9.15
C TYR A 34 -9.59 -5.28 -10.40
N GLU A 35 -9.88 -4.43 -11.37
CA GLU A 35 -9.17 -4.39 -12.65
C GLU A 35 -7.84 -3.61 -12.59
N LEU A 36 -7.75 -2.64 -11.68
CA LEU A 36 -6.61 -1.74 -11.54
C LEU A 36 -5.72 -2.15 -10.36
N LYS A 37 -4.54 -1.52 -10.25
CA LYS A 37 -3.61 -1.72 -9.13
C LYS A 37 -3.02 -0.41 -8.67
N GLY A 38 -3.03 -0.21 -7.35
CA GLY A 38 -2.48 0.97 -6.69
C GLY A 38 -3.37 2.20 -6.78
N ARG A 39 -2.79 3.38 -6.59
CA ARG A 39 -3.52 4.67 -6.61
C ARG A 39 -3.66 5.20 -8.04
N ILE A 40 -4.89 5.20 -8.56
CA ILE A 40 -5.19 5.57 -9.95
C ILE A 40 -6.01 6.86 -10.04
N PRO A 41 -5.44 7.98 -10.50
CA PRO A 41 -6.20 9.18 -10.84
C PRO A 41 -7.02 8.95 -12.11
N ILE A 42 -8.33 9.26 -12.04
CA ILE A 42 -9.23 9.31 -13.18
C ILE A 42 -9.07 10.68 -13.84
N THR A 43 -8.39 10.72 -14.97
CA THR A 43 -8.07 11.98 -15.68
C THR A 43 -8.98 12.22 -16.90
N GLN A 44 -9.87 11.27 -17.21
CA GLN A 44 -10.74 11.27 -18.39
C GLN A 44 -11.87 12.29 -18.28
N PHE A 45 -12.26 12.66 -17.06
CA PHE A 45 -13.18 13.76 -16.80
C PHE A 45 -12.68 14.59 -15.60
N ARG A 46 -13.06 15.86 -15.57
CA ARG A 46 -12.76 16.76 -14.46
C ARG A 46 -13.89 16.74 -13.44
N VAL A 47 -13.53 16.87 -12.17
CA VAL A 47 -14.46 16.93 -11.03
C VAL A 47 -14.18 18.19 -10.24
N ARG A 48 -15.17 19.07 -10.12
CA ARG A 48 -15.08 20.24 -9.25
C ARG A 48 -15.33 19.85 -7.79
N ASP A 49 -14.77 20.62 -6.88
CA ASP A 49 -14.89 20.48 -5.43
C ASP A 49 -16.33 20.24 -4.95
N HIS A 50 -17.26 21.10 -5.33
CA HIS A 50 -18.67 20.99 -4.93
C HIS A 50 -19.38 19.78 -5.55
N GLU A 51 -18.95 19.33 -6.73
CA GLU A 51 -19.46 18.10 -7.35
C GLU A 51 -18.98 16.88 -6.56
N TYR A 52 -17.69 16.86 -6.18
CA TYR A 52 -17.12 15.81 -5.33
C TYR A 52 -17.83 15.71 -3.99
N PHE A 53 -17.95 16.82 -3.25
CA PHE A 53 -18.56 16.77 -1.91
C PHE A 53 -20.06 16.49 -1.94
N LYS A 54 -20.76 16.91 -3.00
CA LYS A 54 -22.15 16.50 -3.22
C LYS A 54 -22.21 14.99 -3.45
N TRP A 55 -21.40 14.47 -4.36
CA TRP A 55 -21.34 13.04 -4.68
C TRP A 55 -20.97 12.20 -3.45
N ARG A 56 -19.96 12.60 -2.68
CA ARG A 56 -19.49 11.92 -1.46
C ARG A 56 -20.60 11.78 -0.41
N LYS A 57 -21.42 12.83 -0.26
CA LYS A 57 -22.58 12.83 0.64
C LYS A 57 -23.68 11.88 0.17
N GLU A 58 -23.86 11.75 -1.14
CA GLU A 58 -24.85 10.88 -1.78
C GLU A 58 -24.38 9.41 -1.81
N HIS A 59 -23.07 9.17 -1.75
CA HIS A 59 -22.43 7.85 -1.82
C HIS A 59 -21.48 7.58 -0.63
N PRO A 60 -22.00 7.56 0.62
CA PRO A 60 -21.18 7.33 1.80
C PRO A 60 -20.64 5.89 1.91
N ASP A 61 -21.23 4.96 1.16
CA ASP A 61 -20.87 3.55 1.07
C ASP A 61 -19.68 3.29 0.15
N VAL A 62 -19.36 4.22 -0.75
CA VAL A 62 -18.17 4.14 -1.59
C VAL A 62 -16.94 4.40 -0.75
N VAL A 63 -15.97 3.50 -0.76
CA VAL A 63 -14.72 3.61 0.02
C VAL A 63 -13.51 3.59 -0.92
N ASP A 64 -12.32 3.90 -0.39
CA ASP A 64 -11.07 3.86 -1.16
C ASP A 64 -11.04 4.84 -2.34
N VAL A 65 -11.63 6.02 -2.13
CA VAL A 65 -11.70 7.12 -3.09
C VAL A 65 -11.16 8.39 -2.43
N GLU A 66 -10.15 9.00 -3.04
CA GLU A 66 -9.63 10.31 -2.65
C GLU A 66 -9.99 11.37 -3.70
N TYR A 67 -9.89 12.64 -3.30
CA TYR A 67 -10.03 13.77 -4.21
C TYR A 67 -8.80 14.67 -4.16
N ASP A 68 -8.31 15.04 -5.33
CA ASP A 68 -7.19 15.96 -5.48
C ASP A 68 -7.66 17.24 -6.18
N ALA A 69 -8.07 18.21 -5.35
CA ALA A 69 -8.69 19.46 -5.79
C ALA A 69 -7.79 20.28 -6.74
N PRO A 70 -6.47 20.45 -6.51
CA PRO A 70 -5.59 21.20 -7.42
C PRO A 70 -5.62 20.73 -8.88
N ASN A 71 -5.86 19.44 -9.08
CA ASN A 71 -5.87 18.80 -10.39
C ASN A 71 -7.29 18.41 -10.85
N ALA A 72 -8.31 18.65 -10.02
CA ALA A 72 -9.73 18.41 -10.29
C ALA A 72 -10.03 16.98 -10.75
N HIS A 73 -9.50 15.99 -10.03
CA HIS A 73 -9.63 14.57 -10.35
C HIS A 73 -9.81 13.71 -9.10
N VAL A 74 -10.50 12.60 -9.29
CA VAL A 74 -10.73 11.57 -8.28
C VAL A 74 -9.65 10.51 -8.40
N ILE A 75 -9.19 9.98 -7.27
CA ILE A 75 -8.18 8.92 -7.20
C ILE A 75 -8.83 7.68 -6.61
N ILE A 76 -8.84 6.58 -7.36
CA ILE A 76 -9.25 5.27 -6.86
C ILE A 76 -8.05 4.59 -6.21
N LYS A 77 -8.19 4.18 -4.95
CA LYS A 77 -7.19 3.35 -4.26
C LYS A 77 -7.51 1.87 -4.54
N ALA A 78 -6.99 1.36 -5.66
CA ALA A 78 -7.10 -0.05 -6.05
C ALA A 78 -6.07 -0.92 -5.30
N THR A 79 -6.14 -0.90 -3.97
CA THR A 79 -5.23 -1.62 -3.07
C THR A 79 -5.84 -2.93 -2.58
N THR A 80 -6.37 -3.75 -3.50
CA THR A 80 -6.83 -5.11 -3.18
C THR A 80 -5.62 -6.04 -3.15
N SER A 81 -5.00 -6.22 -2.00
CA SER A 81 -3.82 -7.07 -1.85
C SER A 81 -3.70 -7.66 -0.45
N VAL A 82 -3.45 -8.97 -0.38
CA VAL A 82 -3.20 -9.65 0.90
C VAL A 82 -1.91 -9.16 1.57
N LEU A 83 -0.95 -8.69 0.77
CA LEU A 83 0.26 -8.04 1.28
C LEU A 83 -0.04 -6.69 1.91
N TYR A 84 -0.88 -5.90 1.24
CA TYR A 84 -1.31 -4.61 1.75
C TYR A 84 -2.05 -4.80 3.08
N ASP A 85 -3.03 -5.70 3.14
CA ASP A 85 -3.78 -6.02 4.37
C ASP A 85 -2.86 -6.53 5.48
N GLY A 86 -1.90 -7.41 5.16
CA GLY A 86 -0.91 -7.89 6.12
C GLY A 86 -0.07 -6.76 6.70
N ALA A 87 0.41 -5.83 5.86
CA ALA A 87 1.16 -4.67 6.29
C ALA A 87 0.33 -3.73 7.18
N LEU A 88 -0.93 -3.45 6.82
CA LEU A 88 -1.83 -2.63 7.65
C LEU A 88 -2.00 -3.24 9.03
N ASN A 89 -2.29 -4.53 9.11
CA ASN A 89 -2.42 -5.26 10.38
C ASN A 89 -1.16 -5.16 11.26
N ALA A 90 0.03 -5.18 10.65
CA ALA A 90 1.29 -5.01 11.38
C ALA A 90 1.42 -3.59 11.95
N PHE A 91 1.13 -2.56 11.15
CA PHE A 91 1.15 -1.16 11.60
C PHE A 91 0.10 -0.87 12.68
N GLU A 92 -1.10 -1.42 12.56
CA GLU A 92 -2.16 -1.29 13.55
C GLU A 92 -1.72 -1.85 14.91
N ARG A 93 -1.23 -3.09 14.94
CA ARG A 93 -0.72 -3.72 16.18
C ARG A 93 0.43 -2.93 16.79
N TRP A 94 1.31 -2.40 15.95
CA TRP A 94 2.43 -1.60 16.39
C TRP A 94 1.97 -0.28 17.04
N PHE A 95 1.04 0.45 16.41
CA PHE A 95 0.45 1.66 17.01
C PHE A 95 -0.39 1.38 18.24
N ASP A 96 -1.11 0.26 18.31
CA ASP A 96 -1.86 -0.14 19.49
C ASP A 96 -0.94 -0.40 20.69
N LYS A 97 0.20 -1.06 20.46
CA LYS A 97 1.20 -1.26 21.51
C LYS A 97 1.76 0.08 21.98
N TRP A 98 2.14 0.93 21.04
CA TRP A 98 2.80 2.19 21.35
C TRP A 98 1.87 3.20 22.02
N SER A 99 0.62 3.29 21.58
CA SER A 99 -0.41 4.11 22.23
C SER A 99 -0.64 3.68 23.68
N LYS A 100 -0.68 2.37 23.99
CA LYS A 100 -0.77 1.87 25.37
C LYS A 100 0.42 2.31 26.22
N GLU A 101 1.64 2.19 25.67
CA GLU A 101 2.87 2.59 26.36
C GLU A 101 2.88 4.10 26.68
N ILE A 102 2.53 4.96 25.72
CA ILE A 102 2.45 6.42 25.94
C ILE A 102 1.35 6.79 26.92
N ASN A 103 0.17 6.16 26.77
CA ASN A 103 -0.97 6.47 27.61
C ASN A 103 -0.74 6.07 29.07
N ALA A 104 0.08 5.03 29.31
CA ALA A 104 0.45 4.60 30.66
C ALA A 104 1.39 5.60 31.36
N ASP A 105 2.27 6.26 30.61
CA ASP A 105 3.13 7.33 31.15
C ASP A 105 2.31 8.58 31.56
N GLY A 106 1.18 8.83 30.89
CA GLY A 106 0.19 9.86 31.25
C GLY A 106 0.65 11.31 31.07
N SER A 107 1.95 11.56 30.98
CA SER A 107 2.54 12.91 30.89
C SER A 107 2.37 13.56 29.51
N ARG A 108 2.07 12.75 28.47
CA ARG A 108 2.15 13.18 27.06
C ARG A 108 0.80 13.22 26.34
N GLY A 109 -0.28 13.01 27.09
CA GLY A 109 -1.66 12.95 26.60
C GLY A 109 -2.05 11.58 26.06
N HIS A 110 -3.31 11.45 25.63
CA HIS A 110 -3.87 10.18 25.17
C HIS A 110 -3.79 10.03 23.66
N TYR A 111 -3.31 8.87 23.20
CA TYR A 111 -3.21 8.49 21.80
C TYR A 111 -4.04 7.24 21.49
N TYR A 112 -4.45 7.11 20.23
CA TYR A 112 -5.16 5.94 19.72
C TYR A 112 -4.85 5.71 18.23
N CYS A 113 -4.96 4.46 17.78
CA CYS A 113 -4.85 4.08 16.37
C CYS A 113 -6.21 4.22 15.67
N LYS A 114 -6.21 4.64 14.40
CA LYS A 114 -7.36 4.46 13.50
C LYS A 114 -6.88 4.15 12.07
N THR A 115 -7.76 3.52 11.30
CA THR A 115 -7.55 3.12 9.91
C THR A 115 -8.57 3.79 9.00
N LEU A 116 -8.22 3.96 7.72
CA LEU A 116 -9.11 4.38 6.64
C LEU A 116 -9.99 5.60 7.00
N ILE A 117 -9.35 6.74 7.25
CA ILE A 117 -10.06 7.98 7.60
C ILE A 117 -9.96 9.01 6.50
N ASP A 118 -11.13 9.47 6.04
CA ASP A 118 -11.30 10.64 5.18
C ASP A 118 -10.92 11.92 5.92
N LEU A 119 -9.93 12.63 5.38
CA LEU A 119 -9.48 13.89 5.93
C LEU A 119 -9.45 14.96 4.84
N HIS A 120 -10.19 16.04 5.08
CA HIS A 120 -10.07 17.26 4.30
C HIS A 120 -8.72 17.92 4.59
N LEU A 121 -7.98 18.18 3.52
CA LEU A 121 -6.69 18.87 3.56
C LEU A 121 -6.89 20.40 3.52
N LEU A 122 -5.82 21.12 3.83
CA LEU A 122 -5.74 22.56 3.95
C LEU A 122 -4.63 23.13 3.05
N GLY A 123 -4.52 24.45 3.01
CA GLY A 123 -3.44 25.14 2.32
C GLY A 123 -3.52 24.93 0.82
N LYS A 124 -2.40 24.57 0.17
CA LYS A 124 -2.39 24.35 -1.29
C LYS A 124 -3.21 23.13 -1.75
N TYR A 125 -3.63 22.29 -0.81
CA TYR A 125 -4.51 21.14 -1.04
C TYR A 125 -5.90 21.36 -0.43
N GLU A 126 -6.28 22.61 -0.15
CA GLU A 126 -7.64 22.96 0.26
C GLU A 126 -8.66 22.30 -0.66
N ASP A 127 -9.76 21.83 -0.06
CA ASP A 127 -10.82 21.05 -0.69
C ASP A 127 -10.42 19.67 -1.23
N SER A 128 -9.17 19.24 -1.08
CA SER A 128 -8.80 17.83 -1.29
C SER A 128 -9.30 16.96 -0.13
N GLU A 129 -9.63 15.71 -0.44
CA GLU A 129 -9.90 14.67 0.55
C GLU A 129 -8.84 13.59 0.42
N LYS A 130 -8.23 13.19 1.56
CA LYS A 130 -7.20 12.16 1.60
C LYS A 130 -7.53 11.08 2.62
N GLN A 131 -7.19 9.83 2.31
CA GLN A 131 -7.44 8.67 3.15
C GLN A 131 -6.12 8.07 3.65
N ALA A 132 -5.85 8.24 4.94
CA ALA A 132 -4.71 7.57 5.56
C ALA A 132 -5.00 6.07 5.68
N ASP A 133 -4.00 5.23 5.36
CA ASP A 133 -4.15 3.78 5.51
C ASP A 133 -4.22 3.42 7.00
N VAL A 134 -3.25 3.92 7.77
CA VAL A 134 -3.23 3.86 9.24
C VAL A 134 -2.72 5.18 9.80
N GLY A 135 -3.23 5.62 10.94
CA GLY A 135 -2.64 6.73 11.66
C GLY A 135 -2.73 6.61 13.17
N LEU A 136 -1.86 7.37 13.83
CA LEU A 136 -1.85 7.53 15.27
C LEU A 136 -2.30 8.95 15.62
N TRP A 137 -3.41 9.04 16.35
CA TRP A 137 -4.03 10.31 16.75
C TRP A 137 -3.79 10.60 18.21
N LYS A 138 -3.61 11.90 18.50
CA LYS A 138 -3.78 12.44 19.84
C LYS A 138 -5.24 12.83 20.05
N VAL A 139 -5.81 12.52 21.21
CA VAL A 139 -7.17 12.92 21.58
C VAL A 139 -7.32 14.44 21.47
N GLY A 140 -8.42 14.89 20.87
CA GLY A 140 -8.72 16.31 20.65
C GLY A 140 -8.05 16.94 19.42
N HIS A 141 -7.19 16.20 18.69
CA HIS A 141 -6.58 16.69 17.46
C HIS A 141 -7.36 16.27 16.22
N ARG A 142 -7.52 17.20 15.27
CA ARG A 142 -8.19 16.95 13.97
C ARG A 142 -7.39 16.00 13.08
N TYR A 143 -6.07 16.16 13.04
CA TYR A 143 -5.17 15.40 12.17
C TYR A 143 -4.32 14.40 12.95
N PRO A 144 -3.95 13.27 12.33
CA PRO A 144 -3.05 12.29 12.93
C PRO A 144 -1.68 12.90 13.18
N SER A 145 -1.06 12.51 14.29
CA SER A 145 0.32 12.88 14.60
C SER A 145 1.31 12.08 13.75
N VAL A 146 0.98 10.81 13.48
CA VAL A 146 1.73 9.92 12.58
C VAL A 146 0.77 9.32 11.56
N VAL A 147 1.16 9.33 10.28
CA VAL A 147 0.44 8.65 9.20
C VAL A 147 1.30 7.54 8.61
N VAL A 148 0.67 6.47 8.16
CA VAL A 148 1.26 5.40 7.36
C VAL A 148 0.57 5.37 6.00
N GLU A 149 1.37 5.26 4.94
CA GLU A 149 0.92 4.94 3.59
C GLU A 149 1.64 3.68 3.13
N VAL A 150 0.90 2.70 2.63
CA VAL A 150 1.39 1.45 2.06
C VAL A 150 1.10 1.43 0.56
N GLY A 151 2.06 0.94 -0.22
CA GLY A 151 1.96 0.82 -1.67
C GLY A 151 2.62 -0.47 -2.15
N ILE A 152 2.08 -1.04 -3.23
CA ILE A 152 2.62 -2.26 -3.85
C ILE A 152 3.12 -1.92 -5.25
N ASN A 153 4.44 -1.87 -5.43
CA ASN A 153 5.12 -1.37 -6.64
C ASN A 153 4.69 0.08 -6.99
N GLU A 154 4.56 0.95 -5.99
CA GLU A 154 4.08 2.33 -6.11
C GLU A 154 5.14 3.36 -5.67
N THR A 155 4.98 4.59 -6.14
CA THR A 155 5.78 5.73 -5.67
C THR A 155 4.98 6.58 -4.68
N LEU A 156 5.24 6.44 -3.39
CA LEU A 156 4.45 7.07 -2.31
C LEU A 156 4.92 8.48 -1.88
N ARG A 157 5.97 9.01 -2.51
CA ARG A 157 6.62 10.25 -2.05
C ARG A 157 5.70 11.47 -2.11
N GLU A 158 4.93 11.60 -3.18
CA GLU A 158 4.00 12.72 -3.33
C GLU A 158 2.81 12.60 -2.36
N ASP A 159 2.33 11.38 -2.09
CA ASP A 159 1.35 11.13 -1.02
C ASP A 159 1.84 11.59 0.35
N GLY A 160 3.09 11.28 0.68
CA GLY A 160 3.69 11.75 1.93
C GLY A 160 3.80 13.27 2.02
N LYS A 161 4.11 13.96 0.93
CA LYS A 161 4.12 15.44 0.90
C LYS A 161 2.73 16.03 1.10
N ARG A 162 1.70 15.47 0.46
CA ARG A 162 0.30 15.89 0.61
C ARG A 162 -0.12 15.89 2.08
N TRP A 163 0.34 14.93 2.89
CA TRP A 163 0.07 14.93 4.33
C TRP A 163 0.69 16.09 5.08
N PHE A 164 1.96 16.42 4.87
CA PHE A 164 2.59 17.52 5.63
C PHE A 164 2.01 18.88 5.26
N GLU A 165 1.94 19.14 3.96
CA GLU A 165 1.51 20.42 3.42
C GLU A 165 0.01 20.58 3.59
N GLY A 166 -0.76 19.51 3.37
CA GLY A 166 -2.22 19.48 3.50
C GLY A 166 -2.72 19.45 4.94
N THR A 167 -1.86 19.18 5.94
CA THR A 167 -2.24 19.30 7.36
C THR A 167 -1.61 20.50 8.04
N CYS A 168 -0.95 21.40 7.28
CA CYS A 168 -0.23 22.56 7.81
C CYS A 168 0.75 22.19 8.94
N GLY A 169 1.46 21.06 8.79
CA GLY A 169 2.42 20.57 9.76
C GLY A 169 1.81 20.03 11.07
N LYS A 170 0.49 19.77 11.12
CA LYS A 170 -0.15 19.08 12.25
C LYS A 170 0.24 17.60 12.29
N THR A 171 0.34 16.96 11.13
CA THR A 171 1.01 15.66 11.01
C THR A 171 2.51 15.84 11.18
N LYS A 172 3.07 15.15 12.18
CA LYS A 172 4.47 15.28 12.60
C LYS A 172 5.36 14.24 11.95
N ARG A 173 4.79 13.14 11.48
CA ARG A 173 5.52 12.07 10.82
C ARG A 173 4.64 11.36 9.79
N VAL A 174 5.23 11.00 8.66
CA VAL A 174 4.61 10.12 7.67
C VAL A 174 5.58 8.97 7.41
N ILE A 175 5.07 7.75 7.52
CA ILE A 175 5.79 6.52 7.25
C ILE A 175 5.28 6.00 5.90
N LEU A 176 6.18 5.77 4.96
CA LEU A 176 5.85 5.23 3.64
C LEU A 176 6.43 3.83 3.55
N LEU A 177 5.60 2.83 3.26
CA LEU A 177 6.02 1.46 3.00
C LEU A 177 5.68 1.11 1.56
N ASN A 178 6.68 1.10 0.68
CA ASN A 178 6.50 0.54 -0.66
C ASN A 178 7.05 -0.88 -0.71
N ILE A 179 6.25 -1.81 -1.23
CA ILE A 179 6.59 -3.23 -1.36
C ILE A 179 6.85 -3.53 -2.84
N THR A 180 8.07 -3.94 -3.18
CA THR A 180 8.49 -4.24 -4.56
C THR A 180 9.01 -5.68 -4.70
N GLU A 181 8.54 -6.37 -5.73
CA GLU A 181 9.01 -7.71 -6.09
C GLU A 181 9.99 -7.63 -7.28
N GLU A 182 11.21 -8.14 -7.15
CA GLU A 182 12.24 -8.16 -8.20
C GLU A 182 12.42 -9.57 -8.80
N LYS A 183 12.55 -9.63 -10.14
CA LYS A 183 12.95 -10.77 -10.98
C LYS A 183 12.46 -12.16 -10.55
N ARG A 184 11.50 -12.71 -11.30
CA ARG A 184 11.01 -14.09 -11.16
C ARG A 184 12.06 -15.11 -11.60
N PRO A 185 12.12 -16.30 -10.98
CA PRO A 185 12.77 -17.45 -11.59
C PRO A 185 12.13 -17.79 -12.94
N ASP A 186 12.94 -18.07 -13.96
CA ASP A 186 12.46 -18.62 -15.22
C ASP A 186 11.98 -20.06 -14.97
N LEU A 187 10.66 -20.24 -14.86
CA LEU A 187 10.05 -21.56 -14.70
C LEU A 187 9.93 -22.24 -16.06
N SER A 188 10.21 -23.54 -16.13
CA SER A 188 9.96 -24.30 -17.37
C SER A 188 8.46 -24.35 -17.67
N VAL A 189 8.08 -24.54 -18.94
CA VAL A 189 6.66 -24.66 -19.35
C VAL A 189 5.92 -25.73 -18.54
N LYS A 190 6.61 -26.81 -18.16
CA LYS A 190 6.04 -27.89 -17.34
C LYS A 190 5.69 -27.41 -15.93
N ASP A 191 6.54 -26.57 -15.34
CA ASP A 191 6.36 -26.00 -13.99
C ASP A 191 5.33 -24.87 -13.96
N GLN A 192 4.93 -24.37 -15.13
CA GLN A 192 3.89 -23.35 -15.29
C GLN A 192 2.47 -23.95 -15.44
N THR A 193 2.32 -25.28 -15.39
CA THR A 193 1.00 -25.93 -15.51
C THR A 193 0.25 -26.02 -14.20
N TRP A 194 0.92 -25.84 -13.05
CA TRP A 194 0.34 -25.93 -11.68
C TRP A 194 -0.50 -27.21 -11.42
N GLY A 195 -0.20 -28.28 -12.17
CA GLY A 195 -0.94 -29.54 -12.11
C GLY A 195 -2.29 -29.52 -12.85
N LEU A 196 -2.57 -28.47 -13.63
CA LEU A 196 -3.78 -28.32 -14.44
C LEU A 196 -3.50 -28.64 -15.91
N HIS A 197 -4.47 -29.27 -16.56
CA HIS A 197 -4.43 -29.48 -18.00
C HIS A 197 -5.20 -28.38 -18.75
N ALA A 198 -4.93 -28.21 -20.04
CA ALA A 198 -5.41 -27.08 -20.84
C ALA A 198 -6.93 -26.86 -20.77
N LYS A 199 -7.74 -27.92 -20.66
CA LYS A 199 -9.20 -27.80 -20.52
C LYS A 199 -9.60 -27.15 -19.19
N GLN A 200 -8.97 -27.53 -18.08
CA GLN A 200 -9.26 -26.96 -16.76
C GLN A 200 -8.82 -25.51 -16.68
N LEU A 201 -7.63 -25.19 -17.19
CA LEU A 201 -7.15 -23.81 -17.28
C LEU A 201 -8.12 -22.91 -18.05
N ARG A 202 -8.88 -23.45 -19.02
CA ARG A 202 -9.89 -22.69 -19.78
C ARG A 202 -11.23 -22.54 -19.07
N THR A 203 -11.48 -23.19 -17.94
CA THR A 203 -12.81 -23.18 -17.30
C THR A 203 -12.76 -22.87 -15.82
N ILE A 204 -11.56 -22.76 -15.24
CA ILE A 204 -11.37 -22.48 -13.83
C ILE A 204 -11.60 -21.00 -13.52
N GLU A 205 -12.28 -20.73 -12.41
CA GLU A 205 -12.51 -19.38 -11.89
C GLU A 205 -11.23 -18.82 -11.24
N HIS A 206 -11.15 -17.49 -11.12
CA HIS A 206 -9.96 -16.77 -10.63
C HIS A 206 -9.52 -17.23 -9.23
N ASP A 207 -10.44 -17.28 -8.27
CA ASP A 207 -10.14 -17.68 -6.89
C ASP A 207 -9.68 -19.15 -6.80
N ALA A 208 -10.35 -20.02 -7.54
CA ALA A 208 -10.02 -21.44 -7.59
C ALA A 208 -8.64 -21.67 -8.22
N LEU A 209 -8.31 -20.93 -9.29
CA LEU A 209 -7.00 -20.98 -9.93
C LEU A 209 -5.90 -20.45 -9.00
N THR A 210 -6.15 -19.32 -8.34
CA THR A 210 -5.25 -18.73 -7.34
C THR A 210 -4.90 -19.74 -6.24
N LYS A 211 -5.92 -20.37 -5.65
CA LYS A 211 -5.72 -21.39 -4.61
C LYS A 211 -4.93 -22.58 -5.13
N GLN A 212 -5.25 -23.07 -6.34
CA GLN A 212 -4.55 -24.20 -6.95
C GLN A 212 -3.05 -23.91 -7.19
N ILE A 213 -2.71 -22.71 -7.65
CA ILE A 213 -1.32 -22.26 -7.83
C ILE A 213 -0.58 -22.25 -6.50
N TYR A 214 -1.21 -21.70 -5.47
CA TYR A 214 -0.65 -21.63 -4.12
C TYR A 214 -0.43 -23.01 -3.49
N ASP A 215 -1.44 -23.89 -3.55
CA ASP A 215 -1.31 -25.27 -3.06
C ASP A 215 -0.21 -26.04 -3.81
N TRP A 216 -0.09 -25.81 -5.12
CA TRP A 216 0.98 -26.40 -5.93
C TRP A 216 2.36 -25.91 -5.48
N HIS A 217 2.53 -24.61 -5.21
CA HIS A 217 3.75 -24.04 -4.65
C HIS A 217 4.11 -24.71 -3.32
N GLU A 218 3.15 -24.78 -2.39
CA GLU A 218 3.36 -25.39 -1.08
C GLU A 218 3.79 -26.86 -1.18
N LYS A 219 3.22 -27.59 -2.14
CA LYS A 219 3.53 -29.00 -2.36
C LYS A 219 4.90 -29.22 -2.99
N HIS A 220 5.26 -28.45 -4.02
CA HIS A 220 6.47 -28.68 -4.82
C HIS A 220 7.67 -27.86 -4.37
N LYS A 221 7.47 -26.90 -3.46
CA LYS A 221 8.49 -25.97 -2.96
C LYS A 221 9.19 -25.20 -4.09
N ILE A 222 8.48 -24.95 -5.18
CA ILE A 222 8.93 -24.12 -6.30
C ILE A 222 8.50 -22.68 -6.04
N PRO A 223 9.42 -21.70 -5.96
CA PRO A 223 9.07 -20.31 -5.64
C PRO A 223 8.07 -19.70 -6.61
N LEU A 224 7.00 -19.08 -6.08
CA LEU A 224 6.10 -18.25 -6.89
C LEU A 224 6.68 -16.86 -7.14
N VAL A 225 7.49 -16.41 -6.19
CA VAL A 225 7.99 -15.05 -6.06
C VAL A 225 9.40 -14.93 -6.62
N GLY A 226 9.79 -13.69 -6.89
CA GLY A 226 11.13 -13.33 -7.34
C GLY A 226 12.30 -13.75 -6.45
N GLU A 227 13.50 -13.79 -7.03
CA GLU A 227 14.75 -14.06 -6.32
C GLU A 227 15.09 -12.94 -5.32
N ARG A 228 14.51 -11.74 -5.52
CA ARG A 228 14.67 -10.60 -4.63
C ARG A 228 13.33 -9.94 -4.39
N PHE A 229 13.17 -9.45 -3.18
CA PHE A 229 12.06 -8.63 -2.78
C PHE A 229 12.61 -7.51 -1.91
N VAL A 230 12.08 -6.31 -2.08
CA VAL A 230 12.52 -5.13 -1.35
C VAL A 230 11.27 -4.43 -0.82
N PHE A 231 11.21 -4.19 0.49
CA PHE A 231 10.28 -3.19 1.02
C PHE A 231 11.08 -1.93 1.35
N ASP A 232 10.67 -0.78 0.81
CA ASP A 232 11.25 0.53 1.12
C ASP A 232 10.41 1.18 2.24
N LEU A 233 11.00 1.33 3.44
CA LEU A 233 10.34 1.94 4.60
C LEU A 233 10.91 3.34 4.90
N ALA A 234 10.32 4.38 4.30
CA ALA A 234 10.75 5.76 4.50
C ALA A 234 9.98 6.45 5.64
N SER A 235 10.62 7.43 6.28
CA SER A 235 10.01 8.25 7.32
C SER A 235 10.27 9.73 7.05
N LEU A 236 9.22 10.52 6.94
CA LEU A 236 9.26 11.94 6.61
C LEU A 236 8.94 12.81 7.84
N ARG A 237 9.46 14.05 7.90
CA ARG A 237 9.24 15.04 8.99
C ARG A 237 9.05 16.48 8.45
N PRO A 238 8.39 17.40 9.21
CA PRO A 238 8.24 18.80 8.81
C PRO A 238 9.57 19.58 8.78
N GLY A 239 9.77 20.45 7.78
CA GLY A 239 10.85 21.45 7.72
C GLY A 239 12.25 20.95 7.36
N GLY A 240 12.59 19.71 7.70
CA GLY A 240 13.89 19.09 7.41
C GLY A 240 13.80 18.05 6.31
N ARG A 241 14.91 17.85 5.59
CA ARG A 241 15.09 16.94 4.45
C ARG A 241 14.49 15.56 4.67
N ILE A 242 14.07 14.92 3.58
CA ILE A 242 13.69 13.51 3.55
C ILE A 242 14.82 12.71 4.19
N THR A 243 14.61 12.24 5.42
CA THR A 243 15.44 11.16 5.96
C THR A 243 15.00 9.92 5.23
N ASP A 244 15.68 9.62 4.13
CA ASP A 244 15.56 8.37 3.39
C ASP A 244 16.02 7.24 4.33
N ALA A 245 15.18 6.84 5.29
CA ALA A 245 15.35 5.53 5.89
C ALA A 245 15.02 4.54 4.77
N VAL A 246 16.04 3.94 4.19
CA VAL A 246 15.90 2.98 3.09
C VAL A 246 16.29 1.63 3.65
N PHE A 247 15.43 1.07 4.50
CA PHE A 247 15.51 -0.36 4.75
C PHE A 247 15.35 -1.03 3.39
N LYS A 248 16.41 -1.66 2.89
CA LYS A 248 16.37 -2.54 1.72
C LYS A 248 16.84 -3.89 2.17
N ALA A 249 15.90 -4.73 2.57
CA ALA A 249 16.20 -6.09 2.95
C ALA A 249 15.73 -7.03 1.84
N PRO A 250 16.62 -7.83 1.21
CA PRO A 250 16.17 -8.99 0.48
C PRO A 250 15.47 -9.93 1.46
N ILE A 251 14.19 -10.22 1.23
CA ILE A 251 13.50 -11.27 1.98
C ILE A 251 14.08 -12.63 1.52
N PRO A 252 14.75 -13.39 2.40
CA PRO A 252 15.27 -14.70 2.02
C PRO A 252 14.10 -15.69 1.86
N HIS A 253 13.83 -16.11 0.64
CA HIS A 253 12.79 -17.08 0.31
C HIS A 253 13.22 -18.55 0.53
N LEU A 254 14.27 -18.80 1.33
CA LEU A 254 14.78 -20.14 1.59
C LEU A 254 15.12 -20.30 3.07
N LYS A 255 14.15 -20.76 3.87
CA LYS A 255 14.41 -21.33 5.21
C LYS A 255 15.13 -22.69 5.17
N TRP A 256 15.69 -23.09 4.03
CA TRP A 256 16.45 -24.34 3.92
C TRP A 256 17.75 -24.16 3.13
N GLN A 257 18.71 -23.50 3.76
CA GLN A 257 20.11 -23.87 3.57
C GLN A 257 20.67 -24.30 4.93
N ALA A 258 21.32 -25.46 4.91
CA ALA A 258 21.78 -26.27 6.03
C ALA A 258 22.46 -25.50 7.18
N PRO A 259 22.45 -26.06 8.41
CA PRO A 259 23.22 -25.53 9.55
C PRO A 259 24.71 -25.64 9.22
N GLY A 260 25.28 -24.63 8.55
CA GLY A 260 26.65 -24.72 8.06
C GLY A 260 27.10 -23.66 7.06
N ARG A 261 26.27 -22.68 6.68
CA ARG A 261 26.76 -21.49 5.97
C ARG A 261 26.50 -20.22 6.78
N GLN A 262 27.60 -19.64 7.24
CA GLN A 262 27.70 -18.29 7.78
C GLN A 262 26.84 -17.32 6.96
N SER A 263 25.97 -16.60 7.67
CA SER A 263 25.55 -15.25 7.38
C SER A 263 25.60 -14.83 5.90
N MET A 264 24.51 -14.97 5.16
CA MET A 264 24.19 -13.84 4.29
C MET A 264 23.90 -12.69 5.24
N GLN A 265 24.86 -11.77 5.34
CA GLN A 265 24.69 -10.48 6.01
C GLN A 265 23.35 -9.92 5.54
N LYS A 266 22.36 -9.86 6.44
CA LYS A 266 21.27 -8.90 6.33
C LYS A 266 21.99 -7.55 6.27
N THR A 267 22.25 -7.05 5.06
CA THR A 267 22.83 -5.73 4.90
C THR A 267 21.67 -4.77 5.14
N ILE A 268 21.38 -4.55 6.42
CA ILE A 268 20.51 -3.46 6.83
C ILE A 268 21.31 -2.21 6.48
N THR A 269 21.07 -1.67 5.29
CA THR A 269 21.57 -0.35 4.96
C THR A 269 20.65 0.62 5.69
N VAL A 270 20.88 0.82 6.99
CA VAL A 270 20.27 1.97 7.65
C VAL A 270 21.00 3.17 7.07
N VAL A 271 20.40 3.81 6.07
CA VAL A 271 20.78 5.17 5.73
C VAL A 271 20.23 6.03 6.85
N LEU A 272 21.01 6.15 7.94
CA LEU A 272 20.88 7.25 8.88
C LEU A 272 21.44 8.45 8.13
N CYS A 273 20.58 9.26 7.52
CA CYS A 273 20.98 10.61 7.17
C CYS A 273 20.77 11.48 8.41
N ASP A 274 21.87 11.56 9.17
CA ASP A 274 22.42 12.59 10.05
C ASP A 274 21.52 13.55 10.86
N ASP A 275 22.02 13.72 12.09
CA ASP A 275 21.78 14.69 13.15
C ASP A 275 20.48 14.56 13.95
N GLU A 276 20.55 13.70 14.98
CA GLU A 276 19.73 13.80 16.20
C GLU A 276 19.85 15.18 16.89
N GLU A 277 20.79 16.03 16.50
CA GLU A 277 21.07 17.31 17.16
C GLU A 277 20.07 18.43 16.81
N ASP A 278 19.26 18.33 15.76
CA ASP A 278 18.47 19.49 15.28
C ASP A 278 16.99 19.52 15.70
N TYR A 279 16.53 18.65 16.60
CA TYR A 279 15.22 18.82 17.24
C TYR A 279 15.17 18.15 18.62
N GLU A 280 15.82 18.76 19.62
CA GLU A 280 15.43 18.64 21.03
C GLU A 280 14.06 19.31 21.23
N ASN A 281 13.01 18.75 20.63
CA ASN A 281 11.66 19.01 21.09
C ASN A 281 11.27 17.85 22.00
N PRO A 282 11.26 18.05 23.34
CA PRO A 282 10.89 17.01 24.30
C PRO A 282 9.44 16.49 24.10
N ASP A 283 8.61 17.19 23.31
CA ASP A 283 7.27 16.74 22.92
C ASP A 283 7.26 15.87 21.63
N ASN A 284 8.40 15.62 20.98
CA ASN A 284 8.47 14.82 19.75
C ASN A 284 8.56 13.31 20.05
N LEU A 285 7.46 12.80 20.59
CA LEU A 285 7.20 11.38 20.84
C LEU A 285 7.57 10.47 19.65
N THR A 286 7.49 10.97 18.41
CA THR A 286 7.76 10.15 17.22
C THR A 286 9.22 9.71 17.09
N ASN A 287 10.15 10.26 17.88
CA ASN A 287 11.56 9.83 17.95
C ASN A 287 11.73 8.43 18.57
N ASP A 288 10.87 8.06 19.53
CA ASP A 288 10.99 6.80 20.29
C ASP A 288 10.42 5.57 19.54
N LEU A 289 9.79 5.78 18.39
CA LEU A 289 9.25 4.73 17.53
C LEU A 289 10.40 3.91 16.91
N SER A 290 10.66 2.73 17.47
CA SER A 290 11.68 1.80 16.97
C SER A 290 11.28 1.22 15.60
N LEU A 291 11.68 1.89 14.53
CA LEU A 291 11.51 1.43 13.15
C LEU A 291 12.16 0.07 12.92
N THR A 292 13.25 -0.25 13.63
CA THR A 292 13.95 -1.53 13.51
C THR A 292 13.07 -2.71 13.92
N LYS A 293 12.34 -2.60 15.04
CA LYS A 293 11.43 -3.68 15.48
C LYS A 293 10.26 -3.84 14.51
N LEU A 294 9.68 -2.72 14.07
CA LEU A 294 8.64 -2.70 13.05
C LEU A 294 9.12 -3.37 11.75
N ALA A 295 10.34 -3.08 11.30
CA ALA A 295 10.91 -3.68 10.09
C ALA A 295 11.01 -5.22 10.18
N TYR A 296 11.32 -5.78 11.36
CA TYR A 296 11.32 -7.25 11.55
C TYR A 296 9.91 -7.86 11.53
N GLU A 297 8.92 -7.17 12.10
CA GLU A 297 7.53 -7.61 12.06
C GLU A 297 6.98 -7.57 10.63
N LEU A 298 7.24 -6.46 9.91
CA LEU A 298 6.92 -6.31 8.48
C LEU A 298 7.60 -7.38 7.62
N ASP A 299 8.90 -7.63 7.81
CA ASP A 299 9.67 -8.70 7.14
C ASP A 299 8.94 -10.05 7.28
N THR A 300 8.52 -10.39 8.49
CA THR A 300 7.85 -11.67 8.78
C THR A 300 6.49 -11.76 8.09
N VAL A 301 5.64 -10.73 8.22
CA VAL A 301 4.28 -10.74 7.66
C VAL A 301 4.33 -10.75 6.13
N ILE A 302 5.14 -9.88 5.54
CA ILE A 302 5.29 -9.79 4.08
C ILE A 302 5.80 -11.13 3.52
N SER A 303 6.79 -11.75 4.16
CA SER A 303 7.32 -13.06 3.74
C SER A 303 6.25 -14.15 3.67
N MET A 304 5.24 -14.09 4.56
CA MET A 304 4.17 -15.09 4.62
C MET A 304 3.10 -14.85 3.55
N GLU A 305 2.75 -13.60 3.27
CA GLU A 305 1.63 -13.26 2.37
C GLU A 305 2.05 -13.10 0.90
N LEU A 306 3.33 -12.82 0.63
CA LEU A 306 3.87 -12.58 -0.72
C LEU A 306 3.60 -13.73 -1.72
N PRO A 307 3.75 -15.02 -1.36
CA PRO A 307 3.46 -16.11 -2.30
C PRO A 307 1.98 -16.17 -2.70
N LYS A 308 1.06 -15.84 -1.79
CA LYS A 308 -0.38 -15.81 -2.04
C LYS A 308 -0.79 -14.66 -2.94
N GLU A 309 -0.25 -13.47 -2.70
CA GLU A 309 -0.39 -12.32 -3.60
C GLU A 309 0.07 -12.69 -5.02
N ARG A 310 1.24 -13.33 -5.12
CA ARG A 310 1.80 -13.68 -6.40
C ARG A 310 0.99 -14.73 -7.15
N ALA A 311 0.46 -15.74 -6.46
CA ALA A 311 -0.48 -16.71 -7.04
C ALA A 311 -1.69 -16.00 -7.67
N SER A 312 -2.26 -15.03 -6.95
CA SER A 312 -3.43 -14.24 -7.39
C SER A 312 -3.14 -13.45 -8.67
N LYS A 313 -1.97 -12.80 -8.71
CA LYS A 313 -1.50 -12.06 -9.90
C LYS A 313 -1.32 -12.97 -11.11
N ILE A 314 -0.71 -14.15 -10.93
CA ILE A 314 -0.50 -15.11 -12.02
C ILE A 314 -1.84 -15.62 -12.59
N ALA A 315 -2.80 -15.92 -11.72
CA ALA A 315 -4.14 -16.33 -12.13
C ALA A 315 -4.83 -15.23 -12.96
N TRP A 316 -4.70 -13.98 -12.52
CA TRP A 316 -5.25 -12.80 -13.19
C TRP A 316 -4.66 -12.59 -14.59
N ASP A 317 -3.33 -12.54 -14.69
CA ASP A 317 -2.62 -12.33 -15.95
C ASP A 317 -3.00 -13.39 -17.00
N TYR A 318 -3.24 -14.64 -16.54
CA TYR A 318 -3.72 -15.72 -17.40
C TYR A 318 -5.14 -15.48 -17.92
N ILE A 319 -6.08 -15.03 -17.08
CA ILE A 319 -7.46 -14.73 -17.48
C ILE A 319 -7.49 -13.56 -18.48
N VAL A 320 -6.80 -12.46 -18.17
CA VAL A 320 -6.74 -11.28 -19.04
C VAL A 320 -6.17 -11.63 -20.41
N LYS A 321 -5.05 -12.37 -20.46
CA LYS A 321 -4.45 -12.81 -21.72
C LYS A 321 -5.44 -13.59 -22.58
N ARG A 322 -6.25 -14.45 -21.96
CA ARG A 322 -7.25 -15.24 -22.68
C ARG A 322 -8.38 -14.38 -23.24
N GLU A 323 -8.85 -13.38 -22.51
CA GLU A 323 -9.90 -12.47 -23.01
C GLU A 323 -9.39 -11.59 -24.16
N LEU A 324 -8.12 -11.21 -24.16
CA LEU A 324 -7.48 -10.46 -25.25
C LEU A 324 -7.19 -11.31 -26.51
N GLU A 325 -7.16 -12.64 -26.38
CA GLU A 325 -6.93 -13.59 -27.48
C GLU A 325 -8.23 -14.11 -28.13
N LYS A 326 -9.42 -13.67 -27.65
CA LYS A 326 -10.73 -13.99 -28.25
C LYS A 326 -11.16 -12.93 -29.25
#